data_AF-X0PDL1-F1
#
_entry.id   AF-X0PDL1-F1
#
_cell.length_a   1.000
_cell.length_b   1.000
_cell.length_c   1.000
_cell.angle_alpha   90.00
_cell.angle_beta   90.00
_cell.angle_gamma   90.00
#
_symmetry.space_group_name_H-M   'P 1'
#
loop_
_entity.id
_entity.type
_entity.pdbx_description
1 polymer ?
#
loop_
_entity_poly.entity_id
_entity_poly.type
_entity_poly.pdbx_seq_one_letter_code
_entity_poly.pdbx_strand_id
1 'polypeptide(L)'
;MQMKKWLFYILLTCGALLLGSVTNINPAQASNAGLTIVANPDTTAVFNSGHQPTPIYSEPTLTKRTGLALQTEIGTWPIVRVAKSGRVIKALDLGNNQWVDPAYSRKVVMGSGDYLEVLTAGAYNPIYRDCLGVNRAGSLDTDHYHEWRINKIAYDGNTGAIAGVDLGNNQWLLAKTKGQYLIPKILYFQAGTLMFTRTNQAKGQLSATLPYKVFGATIVGYQGVSVKLGTENQWVVYQLGSTSPF
;
A
#
# COMPACT_ATOMS: atom_id res chain seq x y z
N MET A 1 24.64 51.73 -30.58
CA MET A 1 23.20 51.66 -30.87
C MET A 1 22.53 50.87 -29.75
N GLN A 2 22.02 51.61 -28.77
CA GLN A 2 21.39 51.11 -27.55
C GLN A 2 19.88 50.95 -27.75
N MET A 3 19.23 50.26 -26.80
CA MET A 3 17.79 50.25 -26.51
C MET A 3 16.89 49.53 -27.52
N LYS A 4 16.46 48.32 -27.15
CA LYS A 4 15.06 47.87 -27.25
C LYS A 4 14.86 46.63 -26.37
N LYS A 5 14.96 46.89 -25.06
CA LYS A 5 14.39 46.07 -23.98
C LYS A 5 13.12 46.81 -23.55
N TRP A 6 12.05 46.05 -23.30
CA TRP A 6 10.81 46.45 -22.61
C TRP A 6 9.78 47.22 -23.44
N LEU A 7 8.73 46.53 -23.89
CA LEU A 7 7.33 46.98 -23.86
C LEU A 7 6.43 45.85 -24.41
N PHE A 8 6.07 44.88 -23.56
CA PHE A 8 4.88 44.02 -23.78
C PHE A 8 4.42 43.49 -22.41
N TYR A 9 4.10 44.44 -21.54
CA TYR A 9 3.15 44.26 -20.44
C TYR A 9 2.07 45.33 -20.65
N ILE A 10 0.84 44.99 -20.26
CA ILE A 10 -0.35 45.85 -20.18
C ILE A 10 -1.19 45.85 -21.47
N LEU A 11 -2.09 44.85 -21.62
CA LEU A 11 -3.50 45.05 -21.99
C LEU A 11 -4.23 43.68 -22.03
N LEU A 12 -4.89 43.29 -20.92
CA LEU A 12 -6.28 42.81 -20.90
C LEU A 12 -6.68 42.42 -19.45
N THR A 13 -6.76 43.42 -18.58
CA THR A 13 -7.53 43.35 -17.34
C THR A 13 -8.79 44.18 -17.54
N CYS A 14 -9.85 43.55 -18.07
CA CYS A 14 -11.21 44.09 -18.05
C CYS A 14 -12.23 42.93 -18.13
N GLY A 15 -12.97 42.74 -17.04
CA GLY A 15 -14.40 42.42 -17.13
C GLY A 15 -14.81 40.96 -17.29
N ALA A 16 -14.90 40.24 -16.17
CA ALA A 16 -16.08 39.42 -15.84
C ALA A 16 -16.04 39.03 -14.35
N LEU A 17 -16.28 40.01 -13.47
CA LEU A 17 -16.80 39.74 -12.13
C LEU A 17 -18.26 39.29 -12.30
N LEU A 18 -18.45 38.02 -12.67
CA LEU A 18 -19.72 37.35 -12.47
C LEU A 18 -19.78 36.94 -11.00
N LEU A 19 -20.35 37.86 -10.19
CA LEU A 19 -21.03 37.49 -8.95
C LEU A 19 -22.22 36.61 -9.32
N GLY A 20 -21.93 35.35 -9.63
CA GLY A 20 -22.93 34.30 -9.66
C GLY A 20 -23.44 34.17 -8.24
N SER A 21 -24.66 34.64 -8.01
CA SER A 21 -25.46 34.30 -6.86
C SER A 21 -25.27 32.83 -6.54
N VAL A 22 -24.68 32.55 -5.36
CA VAL A 22 -24.65 31.22 -4.77
C VAL A 22 -26.10 30.88 -4.47
N THR A 23 -26.82 30.38 -5.48
CA THR A 23 -28.03 29.62 -5.22
C THR A 23 -27.56 28.47 -4.36
N ASN A 24 -27.98 28.45 -3.10
CA ASN A 24 -28.04 27.24 -2.31
C ASN A 24 -28.94 26.28 -3.08
N ILE A 25 -28.35 25.60 -4.06
CA ILE A 25 -28.88 24.35 -4.57
C ILE A 25 -28.72 23.45 -3.35
N ASN A 26 -29.77 23.37 -2.53
CA ASN A 26 -30.02 22.14 -1.81
C ASN A 26 -29.95 21.09 -2.92
N PRO A 27 -28.90 20.25 -2.99
CA PRO A 27 -28.94 19.17 -3.95
C PRO A 27 -30.20 18.42 -3.58
N ALA A 28 -31.17 18.40 -4.50
CA ALA A 28 -32.33 17.55 -4.37
C ALA A 28 -31.76 16.20 -3.91
N GLN A 29 -32.20 15.74 -2.73
CA GLN A 29 -31.85 14.42 -2.23
C GLN A 29 -32.40 13.45 -3.27
N ALA A 30 -31.60 13.17 -4.30
CA ALA A 30 -31.82 12.03 -5.15
C ALA A 30 -32.00 10.87 -4.18
N SER A 31 -33.15 10.21 -4.25
CA SER A 31 -33.48 9.05 -3.45
C SER A 31 -32.53 7.93 -3.86
N ASN A 32 -31.28 8.03 -3.40
CA ASN A 32 -30.23 7.09 -3.64
C ASN A 32 -30.62 5.85 -2.84
N ALA A 33 -31.11 4.82 -3.53
CA ALA A 33 -31.30 3.44 -3.08
C ALA A 33 -30.88 3.12 -1.62
N GLY A 34 -31.64 3.58 -0.62
CA GLY A 34 -31.37 3.31 0.80
C GLY A 34 -30.05 3.87 1.37
N LEU A 35 -29.38 4.79 0.68
CA LEU A 35 -28.15 5.43 1.13
C LEU A 35 -28.43 6.76 1.84
N THR A 36 -27.90 6.91 3.05
CA THR A 36 -27.89 8.19 3.78
C THR A 36 -26.57 8.89 3.56
N ILE A 37 -26.62 10.13 3.07
CA ILE A 37 -25.44 10.99 2.93
C ILE A 37 -25.32 11.86 4.18
N VAL A 38 -24.18 11.83 4.84
CA VAL A 38 -23.89 12.66 6.01
C VAL A 38 -22.56 13.37 5.84
N ALA A 39 -22.44 14.57 6.42
CA ALA A 39 -21.14 15.22 6.58
C ALA A 39 -20.20 14.31 7.36
N ASN A 40 -18.93 14.31 7.01
CA ASN A 40 -17.93 13.59 7.77
C ASN A 40 -17.63 14.36 9.08
N PRO A 41 -17.93 13.80 10.27
CA PRO A 41 -17.71 14.49 11.53
C PRO A 41 -16.23 14.61 11.90
N ASP A 42 -15.37 13.74 11.34
CA ASP A 42 -13.93 13.77 11.56
C ASP A 42 -13.24 14.56 10.44
N THR A 43 -12.95 15.83 10.72
CA THR A 43 -12.26 16.73 9.79
C THR A 43 -10.82 16.33 9.48
N THR A 44 -10.25 15.38 10.23
CA THR A 44 -8.90 14.84 9.99
C THR A 44 -8.89 13.58 9.14
N ALA A 45 -10.07 12.98 8.88
CA ALA A 45 -10.14 11.75 8.11
C ALA A 45 -9.82 12.01 6.62
N VAL A 46 -8.93 11.17 6.09
CA VAL A 46 -8.46 11.23 4.70
C VAL A 46 -8.71 9.91 3.98
N PHE A 47 -9.05 10.00 2.70
CA PHE A 47 -8.98 8.91 1.75
C PHE A 47 -7.55 8.85 1.19
N ASN A 48 -6.87 7.73 1.40
CA ASN A 48 -5.53 7.55 0.88
C ASN A 48 -5.62 6.76 -0.43
N SER A 49 -5.50 7.46 -1.55
CA SER A 49 -5.46 6.86 -2.89
C SER A 49 -4.15 6.09 -3.13
N GLY A 50 -3.13 6.28 -2.30
CA GLY A 50 -1.82 5.68 -2.50
C GLY A 50 -1.15 6.16 -3.79
N HIS A 51 -1.40 7.40 -4.21
CA HIS A 51 -0.91 8.00 -5.46
C HIS A 51 -1.41 7.25 -6.72
N GLN A 52 -2.66 6.77 -6.68
CA GLN A 52 -3.25 5.96 -7.75
C GLN A 52 -4.40 6.68 -8.46
N PRO A 53 -4.63 6.36 -9.75
CA PRO A 53 -5.81 6.83 -10.46
C PRO A 53 -7.05 6.11 -9.89
N THR A 54 -7.69 6.73 -8.89
CA THR A 54 -8.96 6.25 -8.33
C THR A 54 -10.14 6.77 -9.17
N PRO A 55 -11.02 5.91 -9.72
CA PRO A 55 -12.17 6.37 -10.51
C PRO A 55 -13.09 7.29 -9.71
N ILE A 56 -13.52 8.38 -10.34
CA ILE A 56 -14.50 9.33 -9.78
C ILE A 56 -15.89 9.01 -10.33
N TYR A 57 -16.87 8.95 -9.43
CA TYR A 57 -18.28 8.74 -9.72
C TYR A 57 -19.07 10.03 -9.48
N SER A 58 -20.10 10.25 -10.29
CA SER A 58 -20.97 11.44 -10.16
C SER A 58 -22.01 11.29 -9.06
N GLU A 59 -22.14 10.09 -8.47
CA GLU A 59 -23.19 9.74 -7.53
C GLU A 59 -22.70 8.71 -6.49
N PRO A 60 -23.26 8.73 -5.26
CA PRO A 60 -22.80 7.89 -4.16
C PRO A 60 -23.15 6.41 -4.29
N THR A 61 -24.01 6.02 -5.24
CA THR A 61 -24.28 4.62 -5.57
C THR A 61 -23.14 3.96 -6.35
N LEU A 62 -22.16 4.77 -6.81
CA LEU A 62 -21.00 4.32 -7.60
C LEU A 62 -21.38 3.59 -8.90
N THR A 63 -22.58 3.84 -9.43
CA THR A 63 -23.07 3.24 -10.68
C THR A 63 -22.70 4.04 -11.93
N LYS A 64 -22.45 5.35 -11.78
CA LYS A 64 -22.12 6.25 -12.89
C LYS A 64 -20.73 6.85 -12.75
N ARG A 65 -19.77 6.30 -13.51
CA ARG A 65 -18.41 6.85 -13.64
C ARG A 65 -18.45 8.16 -14.42
N THR A 66 -17.60 9.10 -14.01
CA THR A 66 -17.41 10.38 -14.72
C THR A 66 -16.47 10.28 -15.91
N GLY A 67 -15.68 9.20 -16.00
CA GLY A 67 -14.54 9.09 -16.93
C GLY A 67 -13.25 9.73 -16.40
N LEU A 68 -13.31 10.43 -15.27
CA LEU A 68 -12.14 11.01 -14.60
C LEU A 68 -11.63 10.10 -13.48
N ALA A 69 -10.38 10.35 -13.07
CA ALA A 69 -9.75 9.71 -11.92
C ALA A 69 -9.04 10.77 -11.05
N LEU A 70 -8.82 10.43 -9.78
CA LEU A 70 -7.99 11.24 -8.88
C LEU A 70 -6.57 11.42 -9.44
N GLN A 71 -5.98 12.59 -9.16
CA GLN A 71 -4.61 12.90 -9.55
C GLN A 71 -3.62 12.03 -8.77
N THR A 72 -2.71 11.36 -9.46
CA THR A 72 -1.71 10.47 -8.87
C THR A 72 -0.64 11.21 -8.08
N GLU A 73 -0.44 12.51 -8.31
CA GLU A 73 0.48 13.34 -7.53
C GLU A 73 0.00 13.54 -6.08
N ILE A 74 -1.30 13.40 -5.83
CA ILE A 74 -1.91 13.58 -4.50
C ILE A 74 -2.27 12.22 -3.91
N GLY A 75 -1.53 11.80 -2.88
CA GLY A 75 -1.75 10.52 -2.22
C GLY A 75 -2.95 10.51 -1.28
N THR A 76 -3.25 11.64 -0.64
CA THR A 76 -4.26 11.76 0.41
C THR A 76 -5.26 12.87 0.12
N TRP A 77 -6.54 12.56 0.28
CA TRP A 77 -7.66 13.42 -0.06
C TRP A 77 -8.55 13.61 1.17
N PRO A 78 -8.95 14.83 1.54
CA PRO A 78 -9.87 15.03 2.66
C PRO A 78 -11.24 14.42 2.33
N ILE A 79 -11.87 13.77 3.31
CA ILE A 79 -13.22 13.24 3.17
C ILE A 79 -14.21 14.29 3.67
N VAL A 80 -15.06 14.82 2.77
CA VAL A 80 -16.03 15.87 3.09
C VAL A 80 -17.36 15.26 3.53
N ARG A 81 -17.84 14.24 2.81
CA ARG A 81 -19.08 13.52 3.14
C ARG A 81 -18.89 12.03 2.94
N VAL A 82 -19.80 11.26 3.53
CA VAL A 82 -19.86 9.81 3.37
C VAL A 82 -21.28 9.40 3.04
N ALA A 83 -21.43 8.45 2.12
CA ALA A 83 -22.69 7.78 1.86
C ALA A 83 -22.69 6.43 2.57
N LYS A 84 -23.73 6.15 3.35
CA LYS A 84 -23.84 4.96 4.20
C LYS A 84 -25.11 4.17 3.89
N SER A 85 -25.01 2.85 3.99
CA SER A 85 -26.15 1.94 4.11
C SER A 85 -26.17 1.40 5.53
N GLY A 86 -27.03 1.94 6.38
CA GLY A 86 -26.97 1.70 7.82
C GLY A 86 -25.63 2.17 8.42
N ARG A 87 -24.85 1.25 9.01
CA ARG A 87 -23.51 1.55 9.58
C ARG A 87 -22.37 1.42 8.58
N VAL A 88 -22.60 0.86 7.39
CA VAL A 88 -21.55 0.57 6.41
C VAL A 88 -21.36 1.77 5.48
N ILE A 89 -20.12 2.27 5.37
CA ILE A 89 -19.75 3.28 4.39
C ILE A 89 -19.67 2.63 3.01
N LYS A 90 -20.36 3.22 2.03
CA LYS A 90 -20.44 2.74 0.65
C LYS A 90 -19.70 3.64 -0.34
N ALA A 91 -19.67 4.95 -0.09
CA ALA A 91 -18.93 5.90 -0.91
C ALA A 91 -18.38 7.05 -0.06
N LEU A 92 -17.27 7.63 -0.50
CA LEU A 92 -16.65 8.81 0.09
C LEU A 92 -16.73 9.95 -0.90
N ASP A 93 -17.21 11.11 -0.47
CA ASP A 93 -17.15 12.34 -1.25
C ASP A 93 -15.91 13.14 -0.85
N LEU A 94 -15.03 13.37 -1.82
CA LEU A 94 -13.77 14.10 -1.63
C LEU A 94 -13.93 15.60 -1.90
N GLY A 95 -15.17 16.07 -2.12
CA GLY A 95 -15.50 17.44 -2.47
C GLY A 95 -16.06 17.54 -3.88
N ASN A 96 -16.83 18.59 -4.17
CA ASN A 96 -17.41 18.85 -5.50
C ASN A 96 -18.23 17.68 -6.09
N ASN A 97 -18.88 16.88 -5.23
CA ASN A 97 -19.60 15.65 -5.61
C ASN A 97 -18.71 14.61 -6.33
N GLN A 98 -17.43 14.54 -5.95
CA GLN A 98 -16.49 13.54 -6.45
C GLN A 98 -16.54 12.32 -5.53
N TRP A 99 -17.39 11.35 -5.89
CA TRP A 99 -17.57 10.14 -5.11
C TRP A 99 -16.54 9.08 -5.51
N VAL A 100 -15.93 8.44 -4.52
CA VAL A 100 -15.01 7.32 -4.71
C VAL A 100 -15.45 6.12 -3.89
N ASP A 101 -15.09 4.93 -4.37
CA ASP A 101 -15.27 3.68 -3.63
C ASP A 101 -14.20 3.59 -2.52
N PRO A 102 -14.59 3.42 -1.23
CA PRO A 102 -13.65 3.13 -0.14
C PRO A 102 -12.72 1.95 -0.45
N ALA A 103 -13.14 1.03 -1.33
CA ALA A 103 -12.33 -0.09 -1.82
C ALA A 103 -10.99 0.30 -2.44
N TYR A 104 -10.93 1.49 -3.02
CA TYR A 104 -9.69 2.00 -3.60
C TYR A 104 -8.77 2.65 -2.57
N SER A 105 -9.18 2.73 -1.30
CA SER A 105 -8.34 3.25 -0.22
C SER A 105 -7.18 2.29 0.05
N ARG A 106 -6.02 2.87 0.39
CA ARG A 106 -4.81 2.15 0.79
C ARG A 106 -4.45 2.57 2.20
N LYS A 107 -4.24 1.58 3.06
CA LYS A 107 -3.63 1.85 4.35
C LYS A 107 -2.12 1.69 4.19
N VAL A 108 -1.40 2.80 4.08
CA VAL A 108 0.06 2.79 4.09
C VAL A 108 0.54 3.02 5.52
N VAL A 109 1.29 2.06 6.05
CA VAL A 109 1.88 2.12 7.40
C VAL A 109 3.38 2.30 7.25
N MET A 110 3.94 3.24 8.02
CA MET A 110 5.38 3.46 8.08
C MET A 110 6.06 2.32 8.86
N GLY A 111 7.25 1.92 8.42
CA GLY A 111 8.00 0.82 8.98
C GLY A 111 7.61 -0.53 8.42
N SER A 112 8.21 -1.58 8.98
CA SER A 112 8.11 -2.94 8.47
C SER A 112 6.96 -3.77 9.08
N GLY A 113 6.12 -3.17 9.93
CA GLY A 113 5.04 -3.88 10.63
C GLY A 113 5.56 -5.12 11.37
N ASP A 114 4.92 -6.27 11.13
CA ASP A 114 5.31 -7.57 11.70
C ASP A 114 6.39 -8.31 10.89
N TYR A 115 6.93 -7.68 9.86
CA TYR A 115 7.89 -8.28 8.94
C TYR A 115 9.29 -7.72 9.19
N LEU A 116 10.29 -8.60 9.12
CA LEU A 116 11.69 -8.23 9.22
C LEU A 116 12.17 -7.60 7.90
N GLU A 117 11.95 -8.31 6.80
CA GLU A 117 12.51 -8.02 5.48
C GLU A 117 11.76 -8.77 4.37
N VAL A 118 12.11 -8.49 3.11
CA VAL A 118 11.76 -9.34 1.98
C VAL A 118 12.99 -10.13 1.56
N LEU A 119 12.82 -11.45 1.39
CA LEU A 119 13.81 -12.28 0.72
C LEU A 119 13.36 -12.58 -0.71
N THR A 120 14.23 -12.36 -1.70
CA THR A 120 14.01 -12.75 -3.11
C THR A 120 14.91 -13.92 -3.49
N ALA A 121 14.33 -15.03 -3.93
CA ALA A 121 15.04 -16.27 -4.24
C ALA A 121 15.50 -16.34 -5.71
N GLY A 122 16.22 -15.30 -6.18
CA GLY A 122 16.76 -15.23 -7.54
C GLY A 122 15.72 -15.11 -8.67
N ALA A 123 14.44 -14.92 -8.34
CA ALA A 123 13.39 -14.72 -9.32
C ALA A 123 13.36 -13.27 -9.83
N TYR A 124 12.85 -13.07 -11.04
CA TYR A 124 12.57 -11.73 -11.55
C TYR A 124 11.51 -11.02 -10.69
N ASN A 125 11.90 -9.92 -10.03
CA ASN A 125 11.04 -9.15 -9.14
C ASN A 125 10.89 -7.70 -9.64
N PRO A 126 9.80 -7.35 -10.33
CA PRO A 126 9.55 -5.98 -10.78
C PRO A 126 9.31 -5.06 -9.59
N ILE A 127 9.81 -3.83 -9.70
CA ILE A 127 9.49 -2.74 -8.77
C ILE A 127 8.67 -1.66 -9.47
N TYR A 128 7.86 -0.96 -8.68
CA TYR A 128 6.87 0.01 -9.15
C TYR A 128 7.01 1.33 -8.39
N ARG A 129 6.46 2.40 -8.95
CA ARG A 129 6.33 3.70 -8.27
C ARG A 129 5.10 3.78 -7.36
N ASP A 130 4.28 2.73 -7.34
CA ASP A 130 3.06 2.63 -6.56
C ASP A 130 2.84 1.20 -6.03
N CYS A 131 2.06 1.08 -4.96
CA CYS A 131 1.80 -0.19 -4.29
C CYS A 131 0.75 -1.09 -4.97
N LEU A 132 0.22 -0.70 -6.14
CA LEU A 132 -0.71 -1.52 -6.94
C LEU A 132 -0.06 -2.22 -8.11
N GLY A 133 1.12 -1.77 -8.54
CA GLY A 133 1.81 -2.36 -9.66
C GLY A 133 1.46 -1.73 -11.01
N VAL A 134 0.96 -0.49 -11.02
CA VAL A 134 0.52 0.16 -12.26
C VAL A 134 1.70 0.79 -13.00
N ASN A 135 2.56 1.52 -12.29
CA ASN A 135 3.66 2.28 -12.86
C ASN A 135 4.99 1.57 -12.60
N ARG A 136 5.38 0.67 -13.51
CA ARG A 136 6.64 -0.07 -13.40
C ARG A 136 7.84 0.89 -13.41
N ALA A 137 8.72 0.74 -12.43
CA ALA A 137 9.94 1.53 -12.27
C ALA A 137 11.19 0.80 -12.73
N GLY A 138 11.18 -0.54 -12.70
CA GLY A 138 12.34 -1.37 -13.02
C GLY A 138 12.20 -2.78 -12.46
N SER A 139 13.32 -3.36 -12.04
CA SER A 139 13.39 -4.65 -11.34
C SER A 139 14.49 -4.61 -10.28
N LEU A 140 14.35 -5.48 -9.27
CA LEU A 140 15.41 -5.72 -8.30
C LEU A 140 16.59 -6.42 -8.95
N ASP A 141 17.80 -6.08 -8.50
CA ASP A 141 19.02 -6.82 -8.83
C ASP A 141 19.11 -8.07 -7.93
N THR A 142 18.37 -9.09 -8.34
CA THR A 142 18.24 -10.33 -7.58
C THR A 142 19.42 -11.29 -7.78
N ASP A 143 20.41 -10.92 -8.58
CA ASP A 143 21.63 -11.72 -8.80
C ASP A 143 22.70 -11.42 -7.75
N HIS A 144 22.73 -10.17 -7.26
CA HIS A 144 23.69 -9.73 -6.25
C HIS A 144 23.06 -9.56 -4.86
N TYR A 145 21.77 -9.24 -4.79
CA TYR A 145 21.07 -8.96 -3.54
C TYR A 145 19.82 -9.81 -3.40
N HIS A 146 19.63 -10.39 -2.23
CA HIS A 146 18.47 -11.23 -1.94
C HIS A 146 17.64 -10.73 -0.76
N GLU A 147 18.21 -9.88 0.09
CA GLU A 147 17.62 -9.42 1.34
C GLU A 147 17.30 -7.92 1.21
N TRP A 148 16.03 -7.55 1.36
CA TRP A 148 15.54 -6.20 1.13
C TRP A 148 14.83 -5.65 2.36
N ARG A 149 15.32 -4.52 2.87
CA ARG A 149 14.70 -3.83 3.99
C ARG A 149 13.33 -3.27 3.59
N ILE A 150 12.34 -3.48 4.45
CA ILE A 150 11.01 -2.88 4.30
C ILE A 150 10.96 -1.52 5.02
N ASN A 151 10.59 -0.47 4.31
CA ASN A 151 10.42 0.88 4.85
C ASN A 151 8.96 1.24 5.09
N LYS A 152 8.03 0.71 4.28
CA LYS A 152 6.58 0.89 4.44
C LYS A 152 5.84 -0.36 3.99
N ILE A 153 4.63 -0.55 4.50
CA ILE A 153 3.71 -1.59 4.05
C ILE A 153 2.41 -0.93 3.59
N ALA A 154 1.96 -1.29 2.39
CA ALA A 154 0.64 -0.94 1.90
C ALA A 154 -0.31 -2.14 2.07
N TYR A 155 -1.42 -1.89 2.74
CA TYR A 155 -2.52 -2.84 2.85
C TYR A 155 -3.67 -2.40 1.95
N ASP A 156 -4.30 -3.40 1.33
CA ASP A 156 -5.58 -3.24 0.67
C ASP A 156 -6.63 -2.82 1.72
N GLY A 157 -7.29 -1.68 1.48
CA GLY A 157 -8.21 -1.08 2.45
C GLY A 157 -9.44 -1.93 2.77
N ASN A 158 -9.80 -2.87 1.89
CA ASN A 158 -10.97 -3.75 2.09
C ASN A 158 -10.62 -5.03 2.84
N THR A 159 -9.60 -5.73 2.34
CA THR A 159 -9.25 -7.08 2.81
C THR A 159 -8.26 -7.05 3.96
N GLY A 160 -7.55 -5.93 4.15
CA GLY A 160 -6.41 -5.86 5.05
C GLY A 160 -5.21 -6.70 4.58
N ALA A 161 -5.27 -7.30 3.39
CA ALA A 161 -4.16 -8.04 2.82
C ALA A 161 -3.04 -7.07 2.41
N ILE A 162 -1.79 -7.53 2.45
CA ILE A 162 -0.66 -6.73 1.98
C ILE A 162 -0.77 -6.62 0.46
N ALA A 163 -0.82 -5.39 -0.04
CA ALA A 163 -0.76 -5.09 -1.47
C ALA A 163 0.70 -5.05 -1.95
N GLY A 164 1.57 -4.42 -1.17
CA GLY A 164 2.99 -4.32 -1.47
C GLY A 164 3.80 -3.71 -0.33
N VAL A 165 5.11 -3.69 -0.51
CA VAL A 165 6.08 -3.14 0.43
C VAL A 165 7.01 -2.16 -0.27
N ASP A 166 7.29 -1.04 0.39
CA ASP A 166 8.23 -0.02 -0.07
C ASP A 166 9.64 -0.41 0.40
N LEU A 167 10.57 -0.55 -0.53
CA LEU A 167 11.96 -0.94 -0.29
C LEU A 167 12.90 0.27 -0.16
N GLY A 168 12.36 1.48 -0.18
CA GLY A 168 13.08 2.76 -0.20
C GLY A 168 12.76 3.57 -1.45
N ASN A 169 12.92 4.90 -1.39
CA ASN A 169 12.78 5.79 -2.54
C ASN A 169 11.48 5.60 -3.36
N ASN A 170 10.38 5.24 -2.69
CA ASN A 170 9.09 4.95 -3.32
C ASN A 170 9.19 3.83 -4.39
N GLN A 171 10.04 2.83 -4.13
CA GLN A 171 10.16 1.61 -4.93
C GLN A 171 9.36 0.50 -4.27
N TRP A 172 8.23 0.16 -4.88
CA TRP A 172 7.27 -0.80 -4.35
C TRP A 172 7.45 -2.16 -4.99
N LEU A 173 7.55 -3.18 -4.14
CA LEU A 173 7.48 -4.59 -4.51
C LEU A 173 6.11 -5.13 -4.12
N LEU A 174 5.37 -5.71 -5.08
CA LEU A 174 4.02 -6.22 -4.83
C LEU A 174 4.06 -7.52 -4.06
N ALA A 175 3.19 -7.69 -3.06
CA ALA A 175 3.22 -8.85 -2.15
C ALA A 175 2.95 -10.20 -2.85
N LYS A 176 2.28 -10.18 -4.01
CA LYS A 176 1.87 -11.39 -4.75
C LYS A 176 2.86 -11.80 -5.87
N THR A 177 4.05 -11.23 -5.92
CA THR A 177 5.08 -11.63 -6.89
C THR A 177 5.64 -13.01 -6.54
N LYS A 178 5.86 -13.88 -7.54
CA LYS A 178 6.44 -15.21 -7.32
C LYS A 178 7.92 -15.11 -6.94
N GLY A 179 8.38 -15.99 -6.06
CA GLY A 179 9.81 -16.08 -5.69
C GLY A 179 10.29 -15.01 -4.72
N GLN A 180 9.37 -14.33 -4.05
CA GLN A 180 9.66 -13.47 -2.91
C GLN A 180 9.00 -14.02 -1.63
N TYR A 181 9.56 -13.67 -0.49
CA TYR A 181 9.09 -14.09 0.82
C TYR A 181 9.11 -12.90 1.76
N LEU A 182 7.94 -12.51 2.26
CA LEU A 182 7.87 -11.56 3.38
C LEU A 182 8.22 -12.32 4.65
N ILE A 183 9.36 -12.01 5.25
CA ILE A 183 9.90 -12.74 6.40
C ILE A 183 9.29 -12.15 7.68
N PRO A 184 8.46 -12.89 8.44
CA PRO A 184 7.91 -12.40 9.69
C PRO A 184 9.00 -12.22 10.76
N LYS A 185 8.83 -11.25 11.67
CA LYS A 185 9.72 -11.06 12.82
C LYS A 185 9.64 -12.21 13.83
N ILE A 186 8.52 -12.94 13.84
CA ILE A 186 8.24 -14.05 14.75
C ILE A 186 7.61 -15.19 13.95
N LEU A 187 8.08 -16.41 14.18
CA LEU A 187 7.50 -17.64 13.62
C LEU A 187 7.38 -18.69 14.73
N TYR A 188 6.31 -19.47 14.69
CA TYR A 188 6.12 -20.64 15.54
C TYR A 188 6.72 -21.87 14.86
N PHE A 189 7.54 -22.61 15.60
CA PHE A 189 8.08 -23.90 15.16
C PHE A 189 7.78 -24.97 16.19
N GLN A 190 7.63 -26.22 15.74
CA GLN A 190 7.43 -27.38 16.61
C GLN A 190 8.76 -27.87 17.19
N ALA A 191 8.73 -28.45 18.39
CA ALA A 191 9.83 -29.24 18.91
C ALA A 191 10.23 -30.35 17.92
N GLY A 192 11.52 -30.68 17.85
CA GLY A 192 12.07 -31.64 16.89
C GLY A 192 12.42 -31.07 15.52
N THR A 193 12.05 -29.81 15.22
CA THR A 193 12.42 -29.16 13.95
C THR A 193 13.94 -29.08 13.82
N LEU A 194 14.50 -29.61 12.73
CA LEU A 194 15.95 -29.62 12.48
C LEU A 194 16.51 -28.20 12.31
N MET A 195 17.68 -27.99 12.91
CA MET A 195 18.49 -26.78 12.75
C MET A 195 19.75 -27.08 11.94
N PHE A 196 20.15 -26.09 11.15
CA PHE A 196 21.30 -26.15 10.26
C PHE A 196 22.24 -24.97 10.48
N THR A 197 23.48 -25.13 10.00
CA THR A 197 24.35 -23.99 9.70
C THR A 197 23.93 -23.30 8.42
N ARG A 198 24.46 -22.10 8.18
CA ARG A 198 24.32 -21.41 6.88
C ARG A 198 24.87 -22.24 5.70
N THR A 199 25.82 -23.15 5.95
CA THR A 199 26.41 -24.07 4.97
C THR A 199 25.68 -25.41 4.87
N ASN A 200 24.45 -25.50 5.41
CA ASN A 200 23.59 -26.69 5.35
C ASN A 200 24.13 -27.93 6.10
N GLN A 201 24.90 -27.73 7.18
CA GLN A 201 25.27 -28.81 8.09
C GLN A 201 24.26 -28.90 9.23
N ALA A 202 23.70 -30.08 9.51
CA ALA A 202 22.81 -30.27 10.64
C ALA A 202 23.53 -30.00 11.98
N LYS A 203 22.88 -29.26 12.88
CA LYS A 203 23.43 -28.90 14.20
C LYS A 203 22.60 -29.40 15.38
N GLY A 204 21.36 -29.79 15.15
CA GLY A 204 20.48 -30.31 16.19
C GLY A 204 19.01 -30.09 15.84
N GLN A 205 18.17 -30.00 16.86
CA GLN A 205 16.74 -29.77 16.75
C GLN A 205 16.27 -28.76 17.78
N LEU A 206 15.17 -28.06 17.49
CA LEU A 206 14.49 -27.23 18.47
C LEU A 206 13.92 -28.10 19.60
N SER A 207 14.14 -27.71 20.85
CA SER A 207 13.70 -28.50 22.01
C SER A 207 12.25 -28.27 22.40
N ALA A 208 11.62 -27.19 21.92
CA ALA A 208 10.29 -26.79 22.34
C ALA A 208 9.46 -26.17 21.21
N THR A 209 8.14 -26.38 21.30
CA THR A 209 7.14 -25.76 20.42
C THR A 209 6.78 -24.37 20.96
N LEU A 210 7.29 -23.31 20.34
CA LEU A 210 7.12 -21.93 20.83
C LEU A 210 7.34 -20.89 19.71
N PRO A 211 6.97 -19.61 19.92
CA PRO A 211 7.33 -18.54 19.00
C PRO A 211 8.82 -18.19 19.12
N TYR A 212 9.51 -18.15 17.99
CA TYR A 212 10.90 -17.75 17.89
C TYR A 212 11.00 -16.40 17.17
N LYS A 213 11.83 -15.51 17.72
CA LYS A 213 12.23 -14.28 17.01
C LYS A 213 13.12 -14.64 15.83
N VAL A 214 12.82 -14.06 14.67
CA VAL A 214 13.63 -14.17 13.45
C VAL A 214 14.63 -13.02 13.41
N PHE A 215 15.89 -13.36 13.14
CA PHE A 215 17.01 -12.41 13.08
C PHE A 215 17.55 -12.18 11.66
N GLY A 216 17.09 -12.96 10.68
CA GLY A 216 17.43 -12.84 9.26
C GLY A 216 16.89 -14.03 8.47
N ALA A 217 16.91 -13.91 7.15
CA ALA A 217 16.58 -15.00 6.24
C ALA A 217 17.62 -15.13 5.12
N THR A 218 17.77 -16.33 4.59
CA THR A 218 18.66 -16.59 3.44
C THR A 218 18.24 -17.88 2.73
N ILE A 219 18.94 -18.22 1.64
CA ILE A 219 18.80 -19.53 0.99
C ILE A 219 19.93 -20.44 1.49
N VAL A 220 19.58 -21.57 2.11
CA VAL A 220 20.57 -22.52 2.67
C VAL A 220 20.61 -23.79 1.84
N GLY A 221 21.62 -23.90 0.98
CA GLY A 221 21.85 -25.10 0.16
C GLY A 221 20.58 -25.60 -0.55
N TYR A 222 20.31 -26.89 -0.43
CA TYR A 222 19.10 -27.53 -0.99
C TYR A 222 17.85 -27.41 -0.08
N GLN A 223 17.95 -26.78 1.09
CA GLN A 223 16.80 -26.59 1.99
C GLN A 223 15.88 -25.45 1.53
N GLY A 224 16.36 -24.59 0.62
CA GLY A 224 15.64 -23.41 0.17
C GLY A 224 15.66 -22.29 1.22
N VAL A 225 14.56 -21.52 1.28
CA VAL A 225 14.43 -20.37 2.17
C VAL A 225 14.47 -20.83 3.63
N SER A 226 15.40 -20.26 4.38
CA SER A 226 15.62 -20.55 5.79
C SER A 226 15.70 -19.26 6.59
N VAL A 227 15.29 -19.34 7.86
CA VAL A 227 15.32 -18.22 8.80
C VAL A 227 16.28 -18.50 9.95
N LYS A 228 16.93 -17.45 10.44
CA LYS A 228 17.88 -17.48 11.55
C LYS A 228 17.15 -17.19 12.86
N LEU A 229 17.23 -18.11 13.82
CA LEU A 229 16.55 -18.00 15.11
C LEU A 229 17.47 -17.53 16.25
N GLY A 230 18.77 -17.37 15.99
CA GLY A 230 19.75 -16.91 16.97
C GLY A 230 21.15 -16.79 16.40
N THR A 231 21.97 -17.82 16.57
CA THR A 231 23.36 -17.91 16.10
C THR A 231 23.47 -18.48 14.68
N GLU A 232 24.68 -18.54 14.11
CA GLU A 232 24.95 -19.12 12.78
C GLU A 232 24.71 -20.65 12.69
N ASN A 233 24.46 -21.31 13.83
CA ASN A 233 24.13 -22.73 13.92
C ASN A 233 22.62 -22.97 14.10
N GLN A 234 21.79 -21.93 13.97
CA GLN A 234 20.36 -21.96 14.28
C GLN A 234 19.52 -21.46 13.09
N TRP A 235 19.76 -22.04 11.92
CA TRP A 235 18.94 -21.85 10.72
C TRP A 235 17.89 -22.94 10.60
N VAL A 236 16.65 -22.56 10.29
CA VAL A 236 15.51 -23.48 10.13
C VAL A 236 14.79 -23.18 8.83
N VAL A 237 14.28 -24.22 8.16
CA VAL A 237 13.51 -24.09 6.91
C VAL A 237 12.25 -23.27 7.16
N TYR A 238 12.08 -22.18 6.40
CA TYR A 238 11.01 -21.19 6.59
C TYR A 238 9.61 -21.82 6.51
N GLN A 239 9.40 -22.75 5.58
CA GLN A 239 8.10 -23.39 5.35
C GLN A 239 7.64 -24.30 6.50
N LEU A 240 8.53 -24.65 7.43
CA LEU A 240 8.18 -25.39 8.64
C LEU A 240 7.66 -24.47 9.76
N GLY A 241 7.76 -23.16 9.58
CA GLY A 241 7.27 -22.16 10.50
C GLY A 241 5.83 -21.73 10.19
N SER A 242 5.11 -21.31 11.22
CA SER A 242 3.77 -20.73 11.12
C SER A 242 3.73 -19.31 11.71
N THR A 243 2.89 -18.43 11.16
CA THR A 243 2.60 -17.12 11.76
C THR A 243 1.61 -17.20 12.93
N SER A 244 1.06 -18.38 13.20
CA SER A 244 0.09 -18.65 14.26
C SER A 244 0.53 -19.86 15.10
N PRO A 245 0.12 -19.95 16.38
CA PRO A 245 0.34 -21.14 17.22
C PRO A 245 -0.21 -22.43 16.58
N PHE A 246 0.38 -23.57 16.94
CA PHE A 246 -0.06 -24.92 16.56
C PHE A 246 -1.21 -25.42 17.45
#